data_AF-A0A7V5Q2D8-F1
#
_entry.id   AF-A0A7V5Q2D8-F1
#
_cell.length_a   1.000
_cell.length_b   1.000
_cell.length_c   1.000
_cell.angle_alpha   90.00
_cell.angle_beta   90.00
_cell.angle_gamma   90.00
#
_symmetry.space_group_name_H-M   'P 1'
#
loop_
_entity.id
_entity.type
_entity.pdbx_description
1 polymer ?
#
loop_
_entity_poly.entity_id
_entity_poly.type
_entity_poly.pdbx_seq_one_letter_code
_entity_poly.pdbx_strand_id
1 'polypeptide(L)'
;MPTRRQSFFSCLTGILLVVPLVVPQTLVAQDPLPVADGSKLESVSFTRDILPIFRKKCLACHNQSDKEGELVLESVATIRKGGDSGPAVVAGKPDESLLFVLARHADEPVMPPEDNDVGASDLTPDELARLRRWIELGAKEDKGSAEAKMDWRAIPEGPHPIFALAVAPNGRYLVASRGNRLTLYHLGARQRWTDLSDPALARSGLYKKRPPAHLDYVQSVAFHPTRQIVASGGYRTIKIWQRVEP
;
A
#
# COMPACT_ATOMS: atom_id res chain seq x y z
N MET A 1 58.57 -61.14 51.00
CA MET A 1 57.33 -61.25 50.19
C MET A 1 57.41 -60.25 49.05
N PRO A 2 57.24 -60.69 47.79
CA PRO A 2 57.90 -60.04 46.65
C PRO A 2 56.95 -59.46 45.60
N THR A 3 57.50 -58.52 44.82
CA THR A 3 57.27 -58.22 43.38
C THR A 3 55.83 -58.21 42.83
N ARG A 4 55.35 -57.02 42.44
CA ARG A 4 54.32 -56.90 41.41
C ARG A 4 54.93 -56.28 40.14
N ARG A 5 55.01 -57.10 39.10
CA ARG A 5 55.57 -56.82 37.78
C ARG A 5 54.78 -55.72 37.06
N GLN A 6 55.52 -54.83 36.40
CA GLN A 6 55.02 -53.90 35.39
C GLN A 6 54.78 -54.67 34.08
N SER A 7 53.61 -54.51 33.48
CA SER A 7 53.34 -54.97 32.12
C SER A 7 53.16 -53.75 31.23
N PHE A 8 54.16 -53.50 30.38
CA PHE A 8 54.09 -52.58 29.25
C PHE A 8 53.24 -53.22 28.16
N PHE A 9 52.09 -52.63 27.83
CA PHE A 9 51.36 -52.92 26.60
C PHE A 9 51.65 -51.78 25.61
N SER A 10 52.53 -52.05 24.66
CA SER A 10 52.73 -51.24 23.46
C SER A 10 51.54 -51.50 22.53
N CYS A 11 50.67 -50.50 22.36
CA CYS A 11 49.58 -50.54 21.39
C CYS A 11 50.00 -49.70 20.17
N LEU A 12 50.62 -50.36 19.19
CA LEU A 12 50.69 -49.85 17.82
C LEU A 12 49.31 -50.00 17.20
N THR A 13 48.64 -48.90 16.88
CA THR A 13 47.48 -48.93 15.97
C THR A 13 47.41 -47.62 15.20
N GLY A 14 47.33 -47.76 13.88
CA GLY A 14 47.69 -46.75 12.90
C GLY A 14 46.73 -45.57 12.81
N ILE A 15 47.30 -44.42 12.47
CA ILE A 15 46.58 -43.23 12.03
C ILE A 15 45.97 -43.57 10.66
N LEU A 16 44.67 -43.86 10.62
CA LEU A 16 43.91 -43.88 9.37
C LEU A 16 43.77 -42.43 8.90
N LEU A 17 44.50 -42.08 7.84
CA LEU A 17 44.35 -40.83 7.11
C LEU A 17 42.98 -40.85 6.41
N VAL A 18 41.96 -40.30 7.07
CA VAL A 18 40.65 -40.03 6.46
C VAL A 18 40.84 -38.81 5.57
N VAL A 19 41.05 -39.04 4.27
CA VAL A 19 41.02 -37.97 3.27
C VAL A 19 39.56 -37.53 3.14
N PRO A 20 39.19 -36.30 3.52
CA PRO A 20 37.83 -35.83 3.33
C PRO A 20 37.55 -35.79 1.83
N LEU A 21 36.59 -36.59 1.39
CA LEU A 21 36.06 -36.54 0.05
C LEU A 21 35.36 -35.19 -0.11
N VAL A 22 36.07 -34.20 -0.66
CA VAL A 22 35.48 -32.91 -1.04
C VAL A 22 34.59 -33.19 -2.24
N VAL A 23 33.30 -33.39 -1.98
CA VAL A 23 32.29 -33.46 -3.03
C VAL A 23 32.20 -32.04 -3.62
N PRO A 24 32.52 -31.84 -4.92
CA PRO A 24 32.32 -30.55 -5.54
C PRO A 24 30.82 -30.24 -5.49
N GLN A 25 30.45 -29.20 -4.74
CA GLN A 25 29.10 -28.65 -4.78
C GLN A 25 28.93 -28.02 -6.17
N THR A 26 28.32 -28.77 -7.08
CA THR A 26 27.76 -28.21 -8.30
C THR A 26 26.70 -27.20 -7.89
N LEU A 27 26.95 -25.90 -8.13
CA LEU A 27 25.92 -24.87 -8.13
C LEU A 27 24.86 -25.30 -9.12
N VAL A 28 23.75 -25.83 -8.61
CA VAL A 28 22.55 -26.07 -9.40
C VAL A 28 21.94 -24.69 -9.59
N ALA A 29 22.02 -24.15 -10.81
CA ALA A 29 21.19 -23.02 -11.18
C ALA A 29 19.74 -23.45 -10.94
N GLN A 30 19.05 -22.80 -10.00
CA GLN A 30 17.64 -23.10 -9.76
C GLN A 30 16.88 -22.78 -11.04
N ASP A 31 16.10 -23.74 -11.52
CA ASP A 31 15.22 -23.47 -12.65
C ASP A 31 14.25 -22.34 -12.25
N PRO A 32 13.95 -21.40 -13.15
CA PRO A 32 12.94 -20.39 -12.88
C PRO A 32 11.64 -21.04 -12.42
N LEU A 33 10.79 -20.30 -11.68
CA LEU A 33 9.49 -20.80 -11.19
C LEU A 33 8.61 -21.37 -12.34
N PRO A 34 7.38 -21.85 -12.19
CA PRO A 34 6.47 -22.17 -13.32
C PRO A 34 5.50 -21.00 -13.64
N VAL A 35 5.23 -20.64 -14.90
CA VAL A 35 4.23 -19.60 -15.28
C VAL A 35 3.04 -20.35 -15.88
N ALA A 36 1.84 -20.08 -15.39
CA ALA A 36 0.63 -20.64 -15.98
C ALA A 36 0.35 -20.05 -17.38
N ASP A 37 -0.41 -20.75 -18.20
CA ASP A 37 -0.81 -20.22 -19.51
C ASP A 37 -1.76 -19.02 -19.36
N GLY A 38 -1.22 -17.81 -19.58
CA GLY A 38 -1.95 -16.55 -19.53
C GLY A 38 -2.61 -16.14 -20.85
N SER A 39 -2.55 -16.97 -21.91
CA SER A 39 -3.05 -16.61 -23.25
C SER A 39 -4.54 -16.22 -23.28
N LYS A 40 -5.34 -16.76 -22.37
CA LYS A 40 -6.78 -16.46 -22.23
C LYS A 40 -7.08 -15.13 -21.50
N LEU A 41 -6.08 -14.49 -20.91
CA LEU A 41 -6.25 -13.19 -20.25
C LEU A 41 -6.31 -12.08 -21.32
N GLU A 42 -7.51 -11.83 -21.85
CA GLU A 42 -7.73 -10.81 -22.89
C GLU A 42 -7.37 -9.40 -22.42
N SER A 43 -7.59 -9.11 -21.13
CA SER A 43 -7.19 -7.86 -20.48
C SER A 43 -6.71 -8.11 -19.05
N VAL A 44 -5.74 -7.32 -18.61
CA VAL A 44 -5.24 -7.34 -17.24
C VAL A 44 -5.20 -5.91 -16.73
N SER A 45 -5.86 -5.68 -15.61
CA SER A 45 -5.98 -4.38 -14.95
C SER A 45 -4.87 -4.20 -13.93
N PHE A 46 -4.21 -3.03 -13.93
CA PHE A 46 -3.20 -2.74 -12.92
C PHE A 46 -3.83 -2.72 -11.51
N THR A 47 -4.90 -1.95 -11.32
CA THR A 47 -5.50 -1.75 -9.98
C THR A 47 -6.18 -2.99 -9.44
N ARG A 48 -6.85 -3.77 -10.31
CA ARG A 48 -7.62 -4.95 -9.90
C ARG A 48 -6.77 -6.21 -9.83
N ASP A 49 -5.86 -6.42 -10.78
CA ASP A 49 -5.19 -7.71 -10.94
C ASP A 49 -3.71 -7.67 -10.49
N ILE A 50 -3.00 -6.55 -10.65
CA ILE A 50 -1.55 -6.45 -10.37
C ILE A 50 -1.26 -5.84 -9.00
N LEU A 51 -1.88 -4.71 -8.68
CA LEU A 51 -1.65 -3.99 -7.43
C LEU A 51 -1.93 -4.83 -6.17
N PRO A 52 -2.95 -5.73 -6.13
CA PRO A 52 -3.11 -6.65 -5.00
C PRO A 52 -1.94 -7.63 -4.82
N ILE A 53 -1.32 -8.09 -5.92
CA ILE A 53 -0.13 -8.94 -5.89
C ILE A 53 1.02 -8.13 -5.27
N PHE A 54 1.26 -6.92 -5.77
CA PHE A 54 2.33 -6.05 -5.26
C PHE A 54 2.12 -5.69 -3.80
N ARG A 55 0.89 -5.34 -3.38
CA ARG A 55 0.57 -5.06 -1.97
C ARG A 55 0.93 -6.21 -1.04
N LYS A 56 0.76 -7.45 -1.50
CA LYS A 56 1.02 -8.63 -0.68
C LYS A 56 2.49 -9.04 -0.68
N LYS A 57 3.22 -8.80 -1.78
CA LYS A 57 4.52 -9.45 -2.03
C LYS A 57 5.70 -8.49 -2.25
N CYS A 58 5.43 -7.22 -2.54
CA CYS A 58 6.48 -6.31 -3.01
C CYS A 58 6.48 -4.96 -2.26
N LEU A 59 5.30 -4.43 -1.92
CA LEU A 59 5.17 -3.10 -1.32
C LEU A 59 5.66 -3.00 0.12
N ALA A 60 6.08 -4.10 0.75
CA ALA A 60 6.77 -4.00 2.03
C ALA A 60 8.11 -3.27 1.88
N CYS A 61 8.86 -3.55 0.81
CA CYS A 61 10.20 -3.01 0.54
C CYS A 61 10.29 -2.06 -0.68
N HIS A 62 9.27 -2.04 -1.56
CA HIS A 62 9.25 -1.23 -2.79
C HIS A 62 8.05 -0.26 -2.85
N ASN A 63 7.94 0.61 -1.85
CA ASN A 63 6.94 1.67 -1.71
C ASN A 63 7.59 3.06 -1.58
N GLN A 64 6.79 4.13 -1.49
CA GLN A 64 7.33 5.49 -1.42
C GLN A 64 8.18 5.78 -0.17
N SER A 65 7.94 5.07 0.93
CA SER A 65 8.62 5.26 2.23
C SER A 65 9.85 4.37 2.36
N ASP A 66 9.75 3.14 1.86
CA ASP A 66 10.83 2.15 1.82
C ASP A 66 10.99 1.68 0.38
N LYS A 67 12.09 2.06 -0.26
CA LYS A 67 12.31 2.00 -1.71
C LYS A 67 13.64 1.30 -2.01
N GLU A 68 13.71 0.03 -1.65
CA GLU A 68 14.90 -0.78 -1.97
C GLU A 68 15.19 -0.75 -3.47
N GLY A 69 16.48 -0.59 -3.82
CA GLY A 69 16.92 -0.37 -5.20
C GLY A 69 16.30 0.87 -5.87
N GLU A 70 15.86 1.85 -5.08
CA GLU A 70 15.14 3.07 -5.51
C GLU A 70 13.85 2.80 -6.29
N LEU A 71 13.28 1.60 -6.15
CA LEU A 71 12.11 1.15 -6.89
C LEU A 71 10.81 1.36 -6.08
N VAL A 72 9.81 1.99 -6.72
CA VAL A 72 8.48 2.22 -6.13
C VAL A 72 7.39 1.60 -7.01
N LEU A 73 6.69 0.59 -6.49
CA LEU A 73 5.71 -0.21 -7.25
C LEU A 73 4.24 0.18 -7.02
N GLU A 74 3.99 1.33 -6.37
CA GLU A 74 2.64 1.77 -6.00
C GLU A 74 1.79 2.27 -7.18
N SER A 75 2.43 2.72 -8.26
CA SER A 75 1.75 3.24 -9.45
C SER A 75 2.47 2.82 -10.73
N VAL A 76 1.73 2.74 -11.85
CA VAL A 76 2.34 2.47 -13.16
C VAL A 76 3.38 3.53 -13.53
N ALA A 77 3.15 4.78 -13.16
CA ALA A 77 4.10 5.88 -13.41
C ALA A 77 5.44 5.64 -12.70
N THR A 78 5.42 5.25 -11.42
CA THR A 78 6.64 4.97 -10.65
C THR A 78 7.31 3.67 -11.10
N ILE A 79 6.54 2.64 -11.45
CA ILE A 79 7.07 1.39 -12.02
C ILE A 79 7.84 1.67 -13.33
N ARG A 80 7.28 2.50 -14.20
CA ARG A 80 7.93 2.87 -15.48
C ARG A 80 9.17 3.74 -15.29
N LYS A 81 9.24 4.51 -14.21
CA LYS A 81 10.45 5.25 -13.85
C LYS A 81 11.62 4.31 -13.56
N GLY A 82 11.33 3.13 -13.00
CA GLY A 82 12.34 2.15 -12.62
C GLY A 82 13.09 2.53 -11.34
N GLY A 83 14.19 1.82 -11.08
CA GLY A 83 15.07 2.02 -9.93
C GLY A 83 16.54 2.14 -10.37
N ASP A 84 17.46 1.89 -9.46
CA ASP A 84 18.90 2.03 -9.69
C ASP A 84 19.44 1.07 -10.76
N SER A 85 18.82 -0.11 -10.88
CA SER A 85 19.14 -1.12 -11.91
C SER A 85 18.55 -0.81 -13.29
N GLY A 86 17.92 0.37 -13.45
CA GLY A 86 17.30 0.80 -14.71
C GLY A 86 15.79 0.54 -14.76
N PRO A 87 15.21 0.36 -15.97
CA PRO A 87 13.78 0.23 -16.14
C PRO A 87 13.27 -1.06 -15.49
N ALA A 88 12.33 -0.97 -14.57
CA ALA A 88 11.71 -2.15 -13.98
C ALA A 88 10.83 -2.89 -15.00
N VAL A 89 10.20 -2.15 -15.92
CA VAL A 89 9.30 -2.71 -16.94
C VAL A 89 9.58 -2.12 -18.32
N VAL A 90 9.75 -3.02 -19.29
CA VAL A 90 9.81 -2.72 -20.73
C VAL A 90 8.47 -3.11 -21.35
N ALA A 91 7.67 -2.12 -21.74
CA ALA A 91 6.32 -2.33 -22.25
C ALA A 91 6.31 -3.27 -23.47
N GLY A 92 5.47 -4.30 -23.41
CA GLY A 92 5.33 -5.33 -24.45
C GLY A 92 6.37 -6.45 -24.38
N LYS A 93 7.35 -6.36 -23.46
CA LYS A 93 8.50 -7.26 -23.40
C LYS A 93 8.75 -7.78 -21.99
N PRO A 94 7.98 -8.79 -21.53
CA PRO A 94 8.12 -9.33 -20.17
C PRO A 94 9.52 -9.88 -19.91
N ASP A 95 10.11 -10.58 -20.87
CA ASP A 95 11.41 -11.24 -20.69
C ASP A 95 12.60 -10.25 -20.74
N GLU A 96 12.36 -8.99 -21.14
CA GLU A 96 13.33 -7.88 -21.01
C GLU A 96 13.01 -6.97 -19.80
N SER A 97 11.99 -7.31 -19.01
CA SER A 97 11.56 -6.51 -17.85
C SER A 97 12.12 -7.09 -16.55
N LEU A 98 13.04 -6.37 -15.92
CA LEU A 98 13.68 -6.81 -14.67
C LEU A 98 12.66 -7.21 -13.59
N LEU A 99 11.56 -6.46 -13.46
CA LEU A 99 10.50 -6.78 -12.50
C LEU A 99 9.95 -8.20 -12.68
N PHE A 100 9.75 -8.64 -13.93
CA PHE A 100 9.25 -9.97 -14.20
C PHE A 100 10.36 -11.02 -14.07
N VAL A 101 11.55 -10.75 -14.62
CA VAL A 101 12.69 -11.67 -14.61
C VAL A 101 13.11 -12.03 -13.19
N LEU A 102 13.25 -11.03 -12.31
CA LEU A 102 13.64 -11.27 -10.91
C LEU A 102 12.50 -11.90 -10.09
N ALA A 103 11.24 -11.50 -10.32
CA ALA A 103 10.07 -12.13 -9.68
C ALA A 103 9.87 -13.60 -10.11
N ARG A 104 10.41 -13.94 -11.28
CA ARG A 104 10.37 -15.27 -11.89
C ARG A 104 11.52 -16.16 -11.41
N HIS A 105 12.51 -15.59 -10.73
CA HIS A 105 13.78 -16.23 -10.40
C HIS A 105 14.53 -16.68 -11.66
N ALA A 106 14.44 -15.89 -12.73
CA ALA A 106 15.19 -16.14 -13.97
C ALA A 106 16.54 -15.41 -14.03
N ASP A 107 16.81 -14.53 -13.06
CA ASP A 107 18.07 -13.84 -12.86
C ASP A 107 18.20 -13.41 -11.39
N GLU A 108 19.39 -12.96 -10.99
CA GLU A 108 19.72 -12.55 -9.64
C GLU A 108 19.76 -11.00 -9.48
N PRO A 109 19.38 -10.46 -8.31
CA PRO A 109 18.85 -11.17 -7.15
C PRO A 109 17.40 -11.62 -7.35
N VAL A 110 17.05 -12.79 -6.84
CA VAL A 110 15.65 -13.26 -6.82
C VAL A 110 14.75 -12.35 -5.97
N MET A 111 13.49 -12.21 -6.40
CA MET A 111 12.49 -11.40 -5.69
C MET A 111 11.16 -12.16 -5.49
N PRO A 112 10.56 -12.13 -4.28
CA PRO A 112 11.14 -11.65 -3.04
C PRO A 112 12.37 -12.48 -2.62
N PRO A 113 13.32 -11.93 -1.84
CA PRO A 113 14.45 -12.70 -1.30
C PRO A 113 13.94 -13.83 -0.39
N GLU A 114 14.55 -15.03 -0.45
CA GLU A 114 14.10 -16.18 0.36
C GLU A 114 14.13 -15.90 1.88
N ASP A 115 15.06 -15.06 2.34
CA ASP A 115 15.32 -14.73 3.74
C ASP A 115 14.78 -13.34 4.18
N ASN A 116 13.82 -12.79 3.44
CA ASN A 116 13.20 -11.51 3.80
C ASN A 116 12.47 -11.56 5.16
N ASP A 117 12.56 -10.47 5.93
CA ASP A 117 12.01 -10.33 7.29
C ASP A 117 10.51 -9.96 7.32
N VAL A 118 9.93 -9.67 6.16
CA VAL A 118 8.52 -9.27 6.00
C VAL A 118 7.59 -10.44 5.63
N GLY A 119 8.13 -11.64 5.45
CA GLY A 119 7.37 -12.85 5.13
C GLY A 119 6.72 -12.81 3.74
N ALA A 120 7.27 -12.05 2.80
CA ALA A 120 6.84 -12.06 1.40
C ALA A 120 7.21 -13.41 0.77
N SER A 121 6.27 -14.02 0.06
CA SER A 121 6.45 -15.30 -0.60
C SER A 121 6.47 -15.17 -2.12
N ASP A 122 7.12 -16.12 -2.79
CA ASP A 122 7.19 -16.24 -4.24
C ASP A 122 5.83 -16.10 -4.92
N LEU A 123 5.83 -15.49 -6.11
CA LEU A 123 4.62 -15.39 -6.91
C LEU A 123 4.17 -16.78 -7.36
N THR A 124 2.85 -17.03 -7.31
CA THR A 124 2.29 -18.27 -7.85
C THR A 124 2.35 -18.27 -9.38
N PRO A 125 2.23 -19.44 -10.03
CA PRO A 125 2.20 -19.51 -11.50
C PRO A 125 1.14 -18.61 -12.15
N ASP A 126 -0.02 -18.45 -11.52
CA ASP A 126 -1.10 -17.58 -12.00
C ASP A 126 -0.80 -16.09 -11.80
N GLU A 127 -0.15 -15.73 -10.69
CA GLU A 127 0.27 -14.35 -10.42
C GLU A 127 1.37 -13.92 -11.40
N LEU A 128 2.34 -14.79 -11.67
CA LEU A 128 3.36 -14.57 -12.70
C LEU A 128 2.71 -14.46 -14.09
N ALA A 129 1.70 -15.28 -14.39
CA ALA A 129 1.00 -15.20 -15.68
C ALA A 129 0.28 -13.84 -15.85
N ARG A 130 -0.34 -13.32 -14.79
CA ARG A 130 -0.96 -11.98 -14.80
C ARG A 130 0.07 -10.88 -14.96
N LEU A 131 1.18 -10.93 -14.21
CA LEU A 131 2.26 -9.97 -14.31
C LEU A 131 2.86 -9.94 -15.72
N ARG A 132 3.19 -11.12 -16.26
CA ARG A 132 3.69 -11.29 -17.63
C ARG A 132 2.72 -10.68 -18.64
N ARG A 133 1.44 -11.04 -18.55
CA ARG A 133 0.41 -10.57 -19.47
C ARG A 133 0.19 -9.07 -19.39
N TRP A 134 0.20 -8.50 -18.20
CA TRP A 134 0.08 -7.05 -18.02
C TRP A 134 1.23 -6.31 -18.72
N ILE A 135 2.46 -6.83 -18.63
CA ILE A 135 3.62 -6.27 -19.33
C ILE A 135 3.48 -6.42 -20.85
N GLU A 136 3.07 -7.60 -21.34
CA GLU A 136 2.79 -7.84 -22.77
C GLU A 136 1.75 -6.84 -23.33
N LEU A 137 0.72 -6.51 -22.55
CA LEU A 137 -0.31 -5.53 -22.91
C LEU A 137 0.16 -4.06 -22.79
N GLY A 138 1.45 -3.86 -22.50
CA GLY A 138 2.13 -2.59 -22.46
C GLY A 138 2.24 -1.96 -21.08
N ALA A 139 2.04 -2.73 -20.02
CA ALA A 139 2.12 -2.30 -18.62
C ALA A 139 1.33 -1.01 -18.36
N LYS A 140 0.11 -0.98 -18.87
CA LYS A 140 -0.72 0.24 -18.86
C LYS A 140 -1.44 0.36 -17.54
N GLU A 141 -1.62 1.61 -17.15
CA GLU A 141 -2.56 1.94 -16.10
C GLU A 141 -3.99 1.75 -16.62
N ASP A 142 -4.93 1.48 -15.71
CA ASP A 142 -6.32 1.34 -16.09
C ASP A 142 -6.84 2.65 -16.68
N LYS A 143 -7.60 2.58 -17.78
CA LYS A 143 -8.32 3.74 -18.29
C LYS A 143 -9.37 4.15 -17.24
N GLY A 144 -9.02 5.09 -16.36
CA GLY A 144 -9.86 5.55 -15.26
C GLY A 144 -9.35 5.22 -13.85
N SER A 145 -8.07 4.88 -13.67
CA SER A 145 -7.44 4.58 -12.37
C SER A 145 -7.35 5.75 -11.37
N ALA A 146 -7.89 6.92 -11.69
CA ALA A 146 -8.26 7.87 -10.65
C ALA A 146 -9.45 7.27 -9.88
N GLU A 147 -9.17 6.54 -8.79
CA GLU A 147 -10.12 6.08 -7.77
C GLU A 147 -11.51 5.77 -8.32
N ALA A 148 -11.64 4.73 -9.15
CA ALA A 148 -12.90 4.20 -9.68
C ALA A 148 -14.03 5.26 -9.70
N LYS A 149 -13.92 6.30 -10.55
CA LYS A 149 -14.79 7.50 -10.56
C LYS A 149 -16.12 7.27 -9.84
N MET A 150 -16.13 7.53 -8.54
CA MET A 150 -17.34 7.31 -7.76
C MET A 150 -18.39 8.28 -8.30
N ASP A 151 -19.51 7.75 -8.80
CA ASP A 151 -20.68 8.53 -9.23
C ASP A 151 -21.34 9.12 -7.98
N TRP A 152 -20.68 10.13 -7.40
CA TRP A 152 -21.16 10.82 -6.22
C TRP A 152 -22.48 11.49 -6.54
N ARG A 153 -23.52 11.06 -5.85
CA ARG A 153 -24.83 11.72 -5.90
C ARG A 153 -24.97 12.67 -4.73
N ALA A 154 -25.66 13.78 -4.97
CA ALA A 154 -26.01 14.67 -3.89
C ALA A 154 -26.86 13.92 -2.86
N ILE A 155 -26.55 14.11 -1.57
CA ILE A 155 -27.45 13.67 -0.51
C ILE A 155 -28.79 14.38 -0.74
N PRO A 156 -29.93 13.65 -0.83
CA PRO A 156 -31.23 14.26 -1.07
C PRO A 156 -31.55 15.33 -0.02
N GLU A 157 -32.13 16.45 -0.44
CA GLU A 157 -32.58 17.46 0.52
C GLU A 157 -33.69 16.90 1.41
N GLY A 158 -33.62 17.18 2.70
CA GLY A 158 -34.63 16.75 3.66
C GLY A 158 -34.23 17.06 5.10
N PRO A 159 -35.06 16.65 6.08
CA PRO A 159 -34.67 16.70 7.48
C PRO A 159 -33.55 15.69 7.72
N HIS A 160 -32.31 16.17 7.81
CA HIS A 160 -31.20 15.35 8.26
C HIS A 160 -31.04 15.48 9.78
N PRO A 161 -30.91 14.36 10.52
CA PRO A 161 -30.67 14.41 11.95
C PRO A 161 -29.28 14.99 12.25
N ILE A 162 -29.10 15.40 13.51
CA ILE A 162 -27.79 15.75 14.02
C ILE A 162 -27.05 14.46 14.35
N PHE A 163 -25.99 14.16 13.58
CA PHE A 163 -25.17 12.96 13.80
C PHE A 163 -24.05 13.20 14.80
N ALA A 164 -23.52 14.42 14.84
CA ALA A 164 -22.43 14.80 15.74
C ALA A 164 -22.57 16.26 16.16
N LEU A 165 -22.15 16.55 17.38
CA LEU A 165 -22.05 17.91 17.90
C LEU A 165 -20.84 18.02 18.84
N ALA A 166 -20.26 19.21 18.92
CA ALA A 166 -19.21 19.52 19.89
C ALA A 166 -19.37 20.96 20.37
N VAL A 167 -19.05 21.21 21.63
CA VAL A 167 -18.99 22.55 22.23
C VAL A 167 -17.53 22.96 22.29
N ALA A 168 -17.24 24.21 21.93
CA ALA A 168 -15.90 24.76 22.04
C ALA A 168 -15.47 24.82 23.52
N PRO A 169 -14.18 24.58 23.84
CA PRO A 169 -13.69 24.60 25.23
C PRO A 169 -14.00 25.87 26.02
N ASN A 170 -14.13 27.01 25.32
CA ASN A 170 -14.50 28.29 25.91
C ASN A 170 -16.00 28.46 26.17
N GLY A 171 -16.83 27.46 25.87
CA GLY A 171 -18.28 27.46 26.05
C GLY A 171 -19.07 28.43 25.17
N ARG A 172 -18.43 29.14 24.23
CA ARG A 172 -19.08 30.19 23.43
C ARG A 172 -19.72 29.69 22.15
N TYR A 173 -19.18 28.61 21.59
CA TYR A 173 -19.60 28.09 20.30
C TYR A 173 -19.97 26.61 20.37
N LEU A 174 -20.94 26.22 19.55
CA LEU A 174 -21.32 24.84 19.29
C LEU A 174 -21.22 24.61 17.78
N VAL A 175 -20.65 23.49 17.37
CA VAL A 175 -20.78 22.99 16.00
C VAL A 175 -21.69 21.77 16.02
N ALA A 176 -22.61 21.68 15.07
CA ALA A 176 -23.45 20.51 14.87
C ALA A 176 -23.45 20.10 13.40
N SER A 177 -23.35 18.80 13.13
CA SER A 177 -23.57 18.25 11.80
C SER A 177 -25.05 18.03 11.52
N ARG A 178 -25.46 18.18 10.27
CA ARG A 178 -26.78 17.74 9.77
C ARG A 178 -26.60 17.19 8.36
N GLY A 179 -26.63 15.86 8.25
CA GLY A 179 -26.22 15.21 7.00
C GLY A 179 -24.74 15.48 6.73
N ASN A 180 -24.43 16.04 5.56
CA ASN A 180 -23.08 16.45 5.17
C ASN A 180 -22.78 17.94 5.42
N ARG A 181 -23.63 18.63 6.20
CA ARG A 181 -23.50 20.06 6.52
C ARG A 181 -23.00 20.23 7.94
N LEU A 182 -22.25 21.31 8.18
CA LEU A 182 -21.80 21.74 9.49
C LEU A 182 -22.29 23.16 9.75
N THR A 183 -22.95 23.37 10.88
CA THR A 183 -23.42 24.67 11.30
C THR A 183 -22.80 25.03 12.64
N LEU A 184 -22.23 26.23 12.74
CA LEU A 184 -21.80 26.84 13.99
C LEU A 184 -22.91 27.69 14.57
N TYR A 185 -23.04 27.62 15.89
CA TYR A 185 -23.93 28.41 16.71
C TYR A 185 -23.11 29.17 17.73
N HIS A 186 -23.51 30.42 17.98
CA HIS A 186 -23.01 31.18 19.11
C HIS A 186 -23.98 30.97 20.29
N LEU A 187 -23.51 30.30 21.35
CA LEU A 187 -24.35 29.86 22.47
C LEU A 187 -24.85 31.03 23.32
N GLY A 188 -24.01 32.04 23.57
CA GLY A 188 -24.41 33.23 24.34
C GLY A 188 -25.54 34.02 23.69
N ALA A 189 -25.39 34.37 22.40
CA ALA A 189 -26.41 35.03 21.58
C ALA A 189 -27.57 34.11 21.13
N ARG A 190 -27.51 32.80 21.40
CA ARG A 190 -28.52 31.80 21.01
C ARG A 190 -28.90 31.85 19.52
N GLN A 191 -27.92 32.13 18.67
CA GLN A 191 -28.13 32.28 17.24
C GLN A 191 -27.25 31.34 16.44
N ARG A 192 -27.74 30.94 15.27
CA ARG A 192 -26.89 30.35 14.24
C ARG A 192 -25.88 31.42 13.81
N TRP A 193 -24.60 31.07 13.83
CA TRP A 193 -23.53 31.98 13.48
C TRP A 193 -23.15 31.88 12.00
N THR A 194 -22.76 30.68 11.54
CA THR A 194 -22.39 30.43 10.14
C THR A 194 -22.48 28.94 9.81
N ASP A 195 -22.44 28.60 8.52
CA ASP A 195 -22.15 27.22 8.09
C ASP A 195 -20.66 27.11 7.70
N LEU A 196 -20.12 25.90 7.84
CA LEU A 196 -18.84 25.52 7.24
C LEU A 196 -19.13 24.80 5.94
N SER A 197 -18.52 25.28 4.86
CA SER A 197 -18.73 24.78 3.51
C SER A 197 -17.40 24.61 2.81
N ASP A 198 -17.25 23.51 2.08
CA ASP A 198 -16.07 23.29 1.25
C ASP A 198 -16.21 24.05 -0.09
N PRO A 199 -15.31 25.01 -0.40
CA PRO A 199 -15.35 25.74 -1.67
C PRO A 199 -15.23 24.85 -2.91
N ALA A 200 -14.51 23.72 -2.85
CA ALA A 200 -14.43 22.77 -3.95
C ALA A 200 -15.79 22.09 -4.20
N LEU A 201 -16.52 21.75 -3.13
CA LEU A 201 -17.87 21.19 -3.25
C LEU A 201 -18.90 22.22 -3.68
N ALA A 202 -18.72 23.49 -3.31
CA ALA A 202 -19.55 24.58 -3.80
C ALA A 202 -19.41 24.74 -5.34
N ARG A 203 -18.20 24.55 -5.87
CA ARG A 203 -17.92 24.67 -7.31
C ARG A 203 -18.25 23.41 -8.13
N SER A 204 -18.48 22.27 -7.49
CA SER A 204 -18.72 21.00 -8.20
C SER A 204 -20.04 20.95 -8.98
N GLY A 205 -20.98 21.85 -8.68
CA GLY A 205 -22.33 21.85 -9.27
C GLY A 205 -23.24 20.74 -8.74
N LEU A 206 -22.73 19.83 -7.90
CA LEU A 206 -23.49 18.72 -7.32
C LEU A 206 -24.56 19.23 -6.33
N TYR A 207 -24.28 20.32 -5.62
CA TYR A 207 -25.16 20.92 -4.62
C TYR A 207 -25.56 22.34 -5.03
N LYS A 208 -26.78 22.50 -5.55
CA LYS A 208 -27.26 23.77 -6.14
C LYS A 208 -27.76 24.81 -5.13
N LYS A 209 -28.22 24.39 -3.95
CA LYS A 209 -28.90 25.27 -2.98
C LYS A 209 -27.99 25.75 -1.85
N ARG A 210 -27.30 24.81 -1.20
CA ARG A 210 -26.41 25.10 -0.07
C ARG A 210 -25.16 24.24 -0.17
N PRO A 211 -23.97 24.86 -0.22
CA PRO A 211 -22.72 24.12 -0.34
C PRO A 211 -22.46 23.32 0.96
N PRO A 212 -22.19 22.00 0.86
CA PRO A 212 -21.99 21.16 2.03
C PRO A 212 -20.57 21.29 2.59
N ALA A 213 -20.38 20.74 3.79
CA ALA A 213 -19.06 20.61 4.41
C ALA A 213 -18.30 19.40 3.85
N HIS A 214 -18.99 18.27 3.66
CA HIS A 214 -18.44 17.00 3.16
C HIS A 214 -19.23 16.47 1.97
N LEU A 215 -18.66 15.50 1.23
CA LEU A 215 -19.41 14.75 0.21
C LEU A 215 -20.41 13.79 0.86
N ASP A 216 -20.04 13.22 2.00
CA ASP A 216 -20.85 12.25 2.75
C ASP A 216 -21.25 12.80 4.15
N TYR A 217 -22.06 12.03 4.88
CA TYR A 217 -22.49 12.32 6.23
C TYR A 217 -21.32 12.62 7.18
N VAL A 218 -21.47 13.69 7.95
CA VAL A 218 -20.49 14.06 8.97
C VAL A 218 -20.88 13.44 10.30
N GLN A 219 -20.09 12.46 10.73
CA GLN A 219 -20.37 11.60 11.87
C GLN A 219 -19.48 11.93 13.09
N SER A 220 -18.45 12.75 12.92
CA SER A 220 -17.61 13.21 14.02
C SER A 220 -17.26 14.67 13.88
N VAL A 221 -17.21 15.38 15.01
CA VAL A 221 -16.77 16.77 15.11
C VAL A 221 -16.00 16.97 16.41
N ALA A 222 -14.95 17.81 16.37
CA ALA A 222 -14.17 18.17 17.55
C ALA A 222 -13.65 19.60 17.42
N PHE A 223 -13.60 20.32 18.54
CA PHE A 223 -12.87 21.59 18.62
C PHE A 223 -11.44 21.33 19.07
N HIS A 224 -10.50 22.08 18.52
CA HIS A 224 -9.15 22.13 19.08
C HIS A 224 -9.20 22.76 20.48
N PRO A 225 -8.41 22.27 21.47
CA PRO A 225 -8.47 22.76 22.85
C PRO A 225 -8.17 24.26 23.00
N THR A 226 -7.22 24.79 22.23
CA THR A 226 -6.73 26.17 22.39
C THR A 226 -6.77 27.05 21.13
N ARG A 227 -7.03 26.50 19.95
CA ARG A 227 -6.98 27.22 18.66
C ARG A 227 -8.39 27.33 18.11
N GLN A 228 -8.66 28.34 17.27
CA GLN A 228 -9.94 28.49 16.57
C GLN A 228 -10.04 27.52 15.38
N ILE A 229 -9.99 26.24 15.68
CA ILE A 229 -9.98 25.14 14.72
C ILE A 229 -11.08 24.15 15.08
N VAL A 230 -11.80 23.69 14.06
CA VAL A 230 -12.73 22.56 14.14
C VAL A 230 -12.20 21.44 13.26
N ALA A 231 -12.22 20.20 13.74
CA ALA A 231 -12.04 19.01 12.93
C ALA A 231 -13.40 18.34 12.71
N SER A 232 -13.65 17.80 11.52
CA SER A 232 -14.82 16.99 11.23
C SER A 232 -14.48 15.79 10.38
N GLY A 233 -15.17 14.67 10.63
CA GLY A 233 -14.98 13.42 9.91
C GLY A 233 -16.26 12.93 9.25
N GLY A 234 -16.12 12.43 8.03
CA GLY A 234 -17.12 11.65 7.30
C GLY A 234 -16.46 10.43 6.66
N TYR A 235 -17.17 9.72 5.79
CA TYR A 235 -16.62 8.54 5.13
C TYR A 235 -15.33 8.88 4.38
N ARG A 236 -14.23 8.23 4.79
CA ARG A 236 -12.87 8.38 4.23
C ARG A 236 -12.33 9.82 4.17
N THR A 237 -12.94 10.76 4.88
CA THR A 237 -12.53 12.17 4.82
C THR A 237 -12.46 12.77 6.21
N ILE A 238 -11.38 13.50 6.47
CA ILE A 238 -11.23 14.38 7.63
C ILE A 238 -10.98 15.79 7.08
N LYS A 239 -11.68 16.78 7.64
CA LYS A 239 -11.48 18.19 7.30
C LYS A 239 -11.14 18.99 8.53
N ILE A 240 -10.18 19.89 8.36
CA ILE A 240 -9.77 20.84 9.38
C ILE A 240 -10.23 22.22 8.92
N TRP A 241 -11.01 22.88 9.76
CA TRP A 241 -11.61 24.18 9.51
C TRP A 241 -10.94 25.19 10.40
N GLN A 242 -10.40 26.23 9.80
CA GLN A 242 -9.80 27.34 10.52
C GLN A 242 -10.39 28.64 9.97
N ARG A 243 -10.64 29.60 10.86
CA ARG A 243 -10.97 30.95 10.43
C ARG A 243 -9.70 31.58 9.84
N VAL A 244 -9.77 31.94 8.56
CA VAL A 244 -8.79 32.82 7.94
C VAL A 244 -9.23 34.24 8.28
N GLU A 245 -8.39 34.98 9.01
CA GLU A 245 -8.61 36.43 9.17
C GLU A 245 -8.44 37.07 7.79
N PRO A 246 -9.30 38.04 7.41
CA PRO A 246 -9.19 38.73 6.13
C PRO A 246 -7.86 39.49 6.00
#